data_AF-A0A8X6QD29-F1
#
_entry.id   AF-A0A8X6QD29-F1
#
_cell.length_a   1.000
_cell.length_b   1.000
_cell.length_c   1.000
_cell.angle_alpha   90.00
_cell.angle_beta   90.00
_cell.angle_gamma   90.00
#
_symmetry.space_group_name_H-M   'P 1'
#
loop_
_entity.id
_entity.type
_entity.pdbx_description
1 polymer ?
#
loop_
_entity_poly.entity_id
_entity_poly.type
_entity_poly.pdbx_seq_one_letter_code
_entity_poly.pdbx_strand_id
1 'polypeptide(L)'
;MCQSTEKWMEAIPTIFLGFRAYLRENIGSTSAEMMYEKTLRLSGEVFDNTQADSDPIELDKHFRHHLQQLKPEPSVSHAKPAVFVHTN
;
A
#
# COMPACT_ATOMS: atom_id res chain seq x y z
N MET A 1 24.55 -10.19 -2.15
CA MET A 1 24.42 -8.79 -1.67
C MET A 1 23.19 -8.74 -0.80
N CYS A 2 23.34 -9.00 0.51
CA CYS A 2 22.23 -8.94 1.47
C CYS A 2 22.15 -7.51 2.00
N GLN A 3 21.18 -6.74 1.52
CA GLN A 3 20.92 -5.40 2.04
C GLN A 3 19.68 -5.45 2.93
N SER A 4 19.91 -5.25 4.22
CA SER A 4 18.96 -4.84 5.28
C SER A 4 17.53 -5.39 5.23
N THR A 5 17.35 -6.63 5.67
CA THR A 5 16.07 -7.13 6.19
C THR A 5 15.83 -6.68 7.64
N GLU A 6 16.47 -5.62 8.15
CA GLU A 6 16.38 -5.27 9.58
C GLU A 6 15.17 -4.39 9.93
N LYS A 7 14.50 -3.75 8.96
CA LYS A 7 13.42 -2.80 9.21
C LYS A 7 12.09 -3.15 8.55
N TRP A 8 11.94 -4.36 8.02
CA TRP A 8 10.68 -4.79 7.39
C TRP A 8 9.48 -4.68 8.34
N MET A 9 9.69 -4.94 9.64
CA MET A 9 8.67 -4.73 10.68
C MET A 9 8.22 -3.28 10.80
N GLU A 10 9.09 -2.30 10.58
CA GLU A 10 8.73 -0.88 10.56
C GLU A 10 7.86 -0.53 9.34
N ALA A 11 8.02 -1.27 8.23
CA ALA A 11 7.22 -1.11 7.02
C ALA A 11 5.88 -1.87 7.04
N ILE A 12 5.73 -2.89 7.91
CA ILE A 12 4.51 -3.72 8.00
C ILE A 12 3.22 -2.89 8.12
N PRO A 13 3.12 -1.89 9.01
CA PRO A 13 1.88 -1.12 9.16
C PRO A 13 1.49 -0.40 7.88
N THR A 14 2.46 0.19 7.19
CA THR A 14 2.27 0.90 5.91
C THR A 14 1.87 -0.05 4.79
N ILE A 15 2.50 -1.22 4.72
CA ILE A 15 2.19 -2.25 3.72
C ILE A 15 0.75 -2.75 3.91
N PHE A 16 0.34 -3.08 5.15
CA PHE A 16 -1.04 -3.50 5.42
C PHE A 16 -2.06 -2.39 5.16
N LEU A 17 -1.70 -1.14 5.45
CA LEU A 17 -2.55 0.01 5.12
C LEU A 17 -2.76 0.12 3.61
N GLY A 18 -1.68 -0.02 2.84
CA GLY A 18 -1.72 -0.07 1.38
C GLY A 18 -2.63 -1.19 0.88
N PHE A 19 -2.51 -2.41 1.43
CA PHE A 19 -3.39 -3.53 1.05
C PHE A 19 -4.87 -3.29 1.35
N ARG A 20 -5.18 -2.57 2.44
CA ARG A 20 -6.56 -2.23 2.79
C ARG A 20 -7.15 -1.15 1.89
N ALA A 21 -6.32 -0.20 1.45
CA ALA A 21 -6.71 0.92 0.61
C ALA A 21 -6.55 0.65 -0.90
N TYR A 22 -5.91 -0.46 -1.30
CA TYR A 22 -5.72 -0.81 -2.70
C TYR A 22 -7.06 -1.10 -3.38
N LEU A 23 -7.33 -0.39 -4.48
CA LEU A 23 -8.51 -0.58 -5.30
C LEU A 23 -8.34 -1.85 -6.13
N ARG A 24 -9.23 -2.82 -5.91
CA ARG A 24 -9.23 -4.05 -6.68
C ARG A 24 -10.10 -3.87 -7.91
N GLU A 25 -9.49 -3.59 -9.06
CA GLU A 25 -10.17 -3.20 -10.30
C GLU A 25 -11.26 -4.18 -10.76
N ASN A 26 -11.08 -5.49 -10.55
CA ASN A 26 -12.08 -6.49 -10.95
C ASN A 26 -13.35 -6.49 -10.09
N ILE A 27 -13.31 -5.88 -8.90
CA ILE A 27 -14.46 -5.74 -7.98
C ILE A 27 -14.92 -4.28 -7.92
N GLY A 28 -14.05 -3.33 -8.28
CA GLY A 28 -14.33 -1.89 -8.21
C GLY A 28 -14.39 -1.36 -6.77
N SER A 29 -13.80 -2.08 -5.81
CA SER A 29 -13.83 -1.72 -4.39
C SER A 29 -12.53 -2.11 -3.70
N THR A 30 -12.19 -1.39 -2.63
CA THR A 30 -11.03 -1.69 -1.76
C THR A 30 -11.39 -2.72 -0.69
N SER A 31 -10.38 -3.40 -0.11
CA SER A 31 -10.63 -4.37 0.97
C SER A 31 -11.28 -3.73 2.20
N ALA A 32 -10.92 -2.48 2.49
CA ALA A 32 -11.54 -1.71 3.58
C ALA A 32 -13.01 -1.38 3.29
N GLU A 33 -13.34 -0.99 2.05
CA GLU A 33 -14.73 -0.74 1.66
C GLU A 33 -15.57 -2.01 1.72
N MET A 34 -15.02 -3.16 1.36
CA MET A 34 -15.74 -4.42 1.46
C MET A 34 -16.01 -4.87 2.91
N MET A 35 -15.10 -4.62 3.84
CA MET A 35 -15.28 -5.03 5.25
C MET A 35 -16.03 -4.02 6.10
N TYR A 36 -15.83 -2.73 5.84
CA TYR A 36 -16.36 -1.66 6.67
C TYR A 36 -17.48 -0.87 5.99
N GLU A 37 -17.84 -1.21 4.75
CA GLU A 37 -18.81 -0.52 3.89
C GLU A 37 -18.50 0.98 3.72
N LYS A 38 -17.25 1.37 4.00
CA LYS A 38 -16.77 2.75 4.00
C LYS A 38 -15.36 2.80 3.48
N THR A 39 -15.08 3.83 2.68
CA THR A 39 -13.72 4.16 2.25
C THR A 39 -12.87 4.48 3.47
N LEU A 40 -11.71 3.84 3.58
CA LEU A 40 -10.75 4.09 4.66
C LEU A 40 -10.23 5.52 4.51
N ARG A 41 -10.79 6.45 5.28
CA ARG A 41 -10.20 7.78 5.43
C ARG A 41 -9.00 7.62 6.34
N LEU A 42 -7.79 7.76 5.77
CA LEU A 42 -6.61 7.96 6.59
C LEU A 42 -6.82 9.28 7.33
N SER A 43 -7.11 9.21 8.63
CA SER A 43 -7.12 10.40 9.47
C SER A 43 -5.69 10.96 9.46
N GLY A 44 -5.46 12.01 8.67
CA GLY A 44 -4.26 12.84 8.76
C GLY A 44 -4.10 13.52 10.13
N GLU A 45 -5.05 13.28 11.03
CA GLU A 45 -5.15 13.72 12.41
C GLU A 45 -4.36 12.83 13.38
N VAL A 46 -3.85 11.66 12.95
CA VAL A 46 -2.99 10.78 13.77
C VAL A 46 -1.53 11.28 13.80
N PHE A 47 -1.22 12.33 13.05
CA PHE A 47 0.00 13.11 13.23
C PHE A 47 -0.30 14.21 14.25
N ASP A 48 -0.36 13.85 15.53
CA ASP A 48 -0.15 14.88 16.56
C ASP A 48 1.15 15.59 16.22
N ASN A 49 1.14 16.92 16.24
CA ASN A 49 2.32 17.76 16.07
C ASN A 49 3.23 17.58 17.29
N THR A 50 3.78 16.38 17.43
CA THR A 50 4.97 16.15 18.20
C THR A 50 5.99 16.99 17.46
N GLN A 51 6.45 18.08 18.06
CA GLN A 51 7.62 18.81 17.59
C GLN A 51 8.81 17.85 17.65
N ALA A 52 8.88 16.91 16.72
CA ALA A 52 10.10 16.23 16.40
C ALA A 52 10.98 17.34 15.83
N ASP A 53 12.10 17.59 16.49
CA ASP A 53 13.16 18.54 16.10
C ASP A 53 13.89 18.06 14.81
N SER A 54 13.12 17.51 13.88
CA SER A 54 13.56 16.94 12.62
C SER A 54 13.36 18.00 11.56
N ASP A 55 14.44 18.36 10.86
CA ASP A 55 14.38 19.27 9.73
C ASP A 55 13.29 18.77 8.73
N PRO A 56 12.24 19.56 8.46
CA PRO A 56 11.16 19.17 7.55
C PRO A 56 11.66 18.72 6.18
N ILE A 57 12.82 19.24 5.74
CA ILE A 57 13.46 18.89 4.48
C ILE A 57 13.99 17.45 4.51
N GLU A 58 14.57 17.01 5.62
CA GLU A 58 15.09 15.65 5.76
C GLU A 58 13.96 14.63 5.92
N LEU A 59 12.88 14.99 6.61
CA LEU A 59 11.68 14.15 6.71
C LEU A 59 11.03 13.94 5.34
N ASP A 60 10.83 15.01 4.56
CA ASP A 60 10.26 14.92 3.21
C ASP A 60 11.14 14.10 2.27
N LYS A 61 12.47 14.30 2.31
CA LYS A 61 13.41 13.46 1.54
C LYS A 61 13.31 11.99 1.92
N HIS A 62 13.31 11.67 3.21
CA HIS A 62 13.26 10.29 3.69
C HIS A 62 11.93 9.61 3.31
N PHE A 63 10.82 10.35 3.44
CA PHE A 63 9.49 9.88 3.07
C PHE A 63 9.36 9.64 1.56
N ARG A 64 9.79 10.60 0.73
CA ARG A 64 9.81 10.44 -0.74
C ARG A 64 10.68 9.25 -1.15
N HIS A 65 11.84 9.10 -0.53
CA HIS A 65 12.72 7.96 -0.80
C HIS A 65 12.03 6.63 -0.48
N HIS A 66 11.35 6.53 0.66
CA HIS A 66 10.59 5.33 1.05
C HIS A 66 9.44 5.04 0.09
N LEU A 67 8.65 6.05 -0.27
CA LEU A 67 7.55 5.86 -1.22
C LEU A 67 8.03 5.47 -2.62
N GLN A 68 9.20 5.97 -3.05
CA GLN A 68 9.82 5.56 -4.32
C GLN A 68 10.25 4.09 -4.30
N GLN A 69 10.74 3.58 -3.17
CA GLN A 69 11.08 2.17 -3.01
C GLN A 69 9.84 1.26 -2.95
N LEU A 70 8.71 1.79 -2.48
CA LEU A 70 7.43 1.08 -2.42
C LEU A 70 6.65 1.09 -3.75
N LYS A 71 7.24 1.64 -4.83
CA LYS A 71 6.56 1.69 -6.13
C LYS A 71 6.18 0.27 -6.56
N PRO A 72 4.89 -0.01 -6.81
CA PRO A 72 4.47 -1.32 -7.29
C PRO A 72 5.16 -1.62 -8.62
N GLU A 73 5.90 -2.71 -8.70
CA GLU A 73 6.30 -3.25 -9.99
C GLU A 73 5.05 -3.74 -10.73
N PRO A 74 5.02 -3.62 -12.07
CA PRO A 74 3.91 -4.14 -12.86
C PRO A 74 3.73 -5.63 -12.57
N SER A 75 2.59 -5.99 -11.97
CA SER A 75 2.29 -7.39 -11.69
C SER A 75 2.10 -8.11 -13.02
N VAL A 76 2.95 -9.09 -13.30
CA VAL A 76 2.73 -10.02 -14.41
C VAL A 76 1.54 -10.91 -14.06
N SER A 77 0.42 -10.72 -14.76
CA SER A 77 -0.72 -11.63 -14.67
C SER A 77 -0.35 -12.96 -15.32
N HIS A 78 -0.12 -13.99 -14.50
CA HIS A 78 0.09 -15.36 -14.98
C HIS A 78 -1.22 -16.07 -15.38
N ALA A 79 -2.36 -15.38 -15.33
CA ALA A 79 -3.63 -15.94 -15.73
C ALA A 79 -3.65 -16.16 -17.25
N LYS A 80 -3.63 -17.43 -17.68
CA LYS A 80 -3.96 -17.78 -19.05
C LYS A 80 -5.46 -17.50 -19.25
N PRO A 81 -5.89 -16.78 -20.31
CA PRO A 81 -7.30 -16.61 -20.60
C PRO A 81 -7.89 -17.96 -21.02
N ALA A 82 -8.40 -18.71 -20.05
CA ALA A 82 -9.17 -19.93 -20.30
C ALA A 82 -10.62 -19.52 -20.43
N VAL A 83 -11.11 -19.41 -21.67
CA VAL A 83 -12.54 -19.28 -21.94
C VAL A 83 -13.16 -20.66 -21.72
N PHE A 84 -13.98 -20.78 -20.67
CA PHE A 84 -14.77 -21.99 -20.44
C PHE A 84 -16.00 -21.94 -21.35
N VAL A 85 -16.06 -22.83 -22.35
CA VAL A 85 -17.24 -23.04 -23.18
C VAL A 85 -17.93 -24.31 -22.70
N HIS A 86 -19.13 -24.18 -22.15
CA HIS A 86 -19.99 -25.33 -21.86
C HIS A 86 -20.77 -25.68 -23.13
N THR A 87 -20.53 -26.87 -23.70
CA THR A 87 -21.35 -27.40 -24.80
C THR A 87 -22.58 -28.09 -24.23
N ASN A 88 -23.74 -27.74 -24.78
CA ASN A 88 -25.04 -28.38 -24.57
C ASN A 88 -25.17 -29.64 -25.43
#